data_AF-A0A419KLB5-F1
#
_entry.id   AF-A0A419KLB5-F1
#
_cell.length_a   1.000
_cell.length_b   1.000
_cell.length_c   1.000
_cell.angle_alpha   90.00
_cell.angle_beta   90.00
_cell.angle_gamma   90.00
#
_symmetry.space_group_name_H-M   'P 1'
#
loop_
_entity.id
_entity.type
_entity.pdbx_description
1 polymer ?
#
loop_
_entity_poly.entity_id
_entity_poly.type
_entity_poly.pdbx_seq_one_letter_code
_entity_poly.pdbx_strand_id
1 'polypeptide(L)'
;MKPVRRKRSKMKRATIALLLGITGILLLVQVSGASYAFDGVPYPDKLDLVAHGTFKCGIYVGESYELAKPPCTRTFALPEDAKVKWARLYVGVWGGTERYTGWVQTTFNGHDLGKTPLLGEDDDNPNVYCSSHGVYWIFYDVADKASPGLNTAITNTNRGERGSKLDGRIYSVILVAIYEDEDAPEITYWVADGNPSMHGRGWAGMVPTTNDFVSVKFKGAIDPANVEKANLTVVYLAGNLGEPDYLEFNGYGVGRDDVANSGDGKTYGIDLKTFDVTRYIQAENSVLFLRGKDINGDGEVEVDDEGKREGEHYLHPVLAVLIARHKNTEKTLPDFSVEFALPGNLTEGENTLTAVVNNYGRLYEDDFSVKVFVDESEIYTEVVRMDASGIKKLAIPWNAMSGTKTIKAEVDAENAVKESNENDNVFVSDVYVLRKPDLSVKILTPVAETIKAVSVSSTAFSAKGITLTLNQVFAIMLILWLMFIVIRIQRDIKKKKFPVVVLIFVILCATLFLSACVDKHPAEQETGAGTSMLSYSIPVEIKNEGEAAAMNFELSLYVDGEKSVTKKIDELEGGEFITEELSIVVAEGKHRMRAVVDEKEVVKEFRRDNNADEITFDF
;
A
#
# COMPACT_ATOMS: atom_id res chain seq x y z
N MET A 1 -42.66 12.73 38.88
CA MET A 1 -42.45 12.09 37.55
C MET A 1 -41.47 12.91 36.69
N LYS A 2 -40.19 13.02 37.10
CA LYS A 2 -39.10 13.66 36.34
C LYS A 2 -37.74 13.08 36.80
N PRO A 3 -37.34 11.88 36.31
CA PRO A 3 -35.90 11.70 36.05
C PRO A 3 -35.55 10.93 34.75
N VAL A 4 -36.53 10.31 34.07
CA VAL A 4 -36.25 9.40 32.93
C VAL A 4 -35.79 10.15 31.66
N ARG A 5 -36.24 11.40 31.45
CA ARG A 5 -35.94 12.16 30.23
C ARG A 5 -34.50 12.68 30.14
N ARG A 6 -33.86 12.95 31.30
CA ARG A 6 -32.49 13.48 31.38
C ARG A 6 -31.43 12.39 31.15
N LYS A 7 -31.73 11.14 31.53
CA LYS A 7 -30.84 9.96 31.35
C LYS A 7 -30.77 9.51 29.88
N ARG A 8 -31.91 9.49 29.17
CA ARG A 8 -31.96 9.21 27.71
C ARG A 8 -31.27 10.27 26.85
N SER A 9 -31.30 11.54 27.26
CA SER A 9 -30.60 12.63 26.57
C SER A 9 -29.07 12.55 26.75
N LYS A 10 -28.58 12.18 27.93
CA LYS A 10 -27.14 11.96 28.17
C LYS A 10 -26.61 10.74 27.41
N MET A 11 -27.34 9.62 27.38
CA MET A 11 -26.95 8.45 26.58
C MET A 11 -26.83 8.78 25.09
N LYS A 12 -27.81 9.48 24.50
CA LYS A 12 -27.73 9.85 23.07
C LYS A 12 -26.54 10.75 22.74
N ARG A 13 -26.17 11.67 23.64
CA ARG A 13 -24.98 12.53 23.48
C ARG A 13 -23.68 11.76 23.64
N ALA A 14 -23.63 10.80 24.56
CA ALA A 14 -22.48 9.91 24.74
C ALA A 14 -22.31 8.97 23.53
N THR A 15 -23.38 8.44 22.96
CA THR A 15 -23.32 7.59 21.75
C THR A 15 -22.91 8.39 20.52
N ILE A 16 -23.36 9.65 20.38
CA ILE A 16 -22.94 10.54 19.28
C ILE A 16 -21.47 10.97 19.44
N ALA A 17 -21.02 11.27 20.66
CA ALA A 17 -19.62 11.59 20.94
C ALA A 17 -18.70 10.37 20.73
N LEU A 18 -19.16 9.16 21.07
CA LEU A 18 -18.44 7.91 20.80
C LEU A 18 -18.36 7.63 19.29
N LEU A 19 -19.44 7.84 18.54
CA LEU A 19 -19.44 7.71 17.08
C LEU A 19 -18.55 8.76 16.41
N LEU A 20 -18.58 10.01 16.85
CA LEU A 20 -17.67 11.06 16.35
C LEU A 20 -16.21 10.82 16.74
N GLY A 21 -15.97 10.25 17.93
CA GLY A 21 -14.64 9.82 18.37
C GLY A 21 -14.09 8.67 17.53
N ILE A 22 -14.91 7.64 17.25
CA ILE A 22 -14.53 6.52 16.38
C ILE A 22 -14.33 6.99 14.93
N THR A 23 -15.15 7.93 14.45
CA THR A 23 -14.99 8.51 13.09
C THR A 23 -13.74 9.40 13.01
N GLY A 24 -13.39 10.10 14.09
CA GLY A 24 -12.13 10.84 14.21
C GLY A 24 -10.90 9.94 14.28
N ILE A 25 -10.99 8.80 14.98
CA ILE A 25 -9.94 7.79 15.06
C ILE A 25 -9.73 7.08 13.70
N LEU A 26 -10.80 6.82 12.95
CA LEU A 26 -10.71 6.28 11.58
C LEU A 26 -10.13 7.28 10.56
N LEU A 27 -10.20 8.58 10.84
CA LEU A 27 -9.54 9.64 10.03
C LEU A 27 -8.09 9.92 10.47
N LEU A 28 -7.63 9.30 11.57
CA LEU A 28 -6.28 9.41 12.13
C LEU A 28 -5.40 8.20 11.84
N VAL A 29 -5.93 7.16 11.18
CA VAL A 29 -5.12 6.11 10.59
C VAL A 29 -4.52 6.69 9.31
N GLN A 30 -3.36 7.34 9.42
CA GLN A 30 -2.50 7.46 8.25
C GLN A 30 -1.99 6.05 7.96
N VAL A 31 -2.50 5.48 6.88
CA VAL A 31 -1.76 4.48 6.10
C VAL A 31 -0.40 5.11 5.87
N SER A 32 0.66 4.44 6.31
CA SER A 32 2.02 4.78 5.90
C SER A 32 1.98 5.01 4.40
N GLY A 33 2.18 6.26 3.98
CA GLY A 33 2.19 6.61 2.56
C GLY A 33 3.39 5.90 1.94
N ALA A 34 3.18 4.68 1.45
CA ALA A 34 4.02 4.16 0.39
C ALA A 34 3.89 5.20 -0.72
N SER A 35 4.98 5.90 -1.02
CA SER A 35 5.07 6.60 -2.31
C SER A 35 4.81 5.52 -3.34
N TYR A 36 3.66 5.58 -4.02
CA TYR A 36 3.34 4.63 -5.07
C TYR A 36 4.54 4.51 -6.01
N ALA A 37 5.15 3.34 -6.01
CA ALA A 37 6.05 2.94 -7.09
C ALA A 37 5.14 2.39 -8.18
N PHE A 38 5.33 2.84 -9.43
CA PHE A 38 4.64 2.25 -10.58
C PHE A 38 4.80 0.72 -10.63
N ASP A 39 5.89 0.24 -10.04
CA ASP A 39 6.24 -1.16 -9.86
C ASP A 39 5.26 -1.93 -8.96
N GLY A 40 4.53 -1.24 -8.07
CA GLY A 40 3.36 -1.79 -7.37
C GLY A 40 3.41 -1.75 -5.84
N VAL A 41 2.29 -2.20 -5.27
CA VAL A 41 2.03 -2.32 -3.83
C VAL A 41 1.43 -3.71 -3.51
N PRO A 42 1.66 -4.25 -2.28
CA PRO A 42 2.50 -3.68 -1.22
C PRO A 42 4.02 -3.82 -1.49
N TYR A 43 4.43 -4.52 -2.55
CA TYR A 43 5.84 -4.75 -2.87
C TYR A 43 6.10 -4.65 -4.39
N PRO A 44 7.02 -3.79 -4.84
CA PRO A 44 7.21 -3.46 -6.26
C PRO A 44 7.75 -4.61 -7.14
N ASP A 45 8.53 -5.55 -6.57
CA ASP A 45 9.20 -6.61 -7.34
C ASP A 45 8.81 -8.03 -6.91
N LYS A 46 7.70 -8.18 -6.20
CA LYS A 46 7.39 -9.44 -5.53
C LYS A 46 6.85 -10.48 -6.49
N LEU A 47 7.59 -11.58 -6.63
CA LEU A 47 7.14 -12.91 -7.07
C LEU A 47 7.83 -13.95 -6.17
N ASP A 48 7.22 -14.21 -5.01
CA ASP A 48 7.85 -14.96 -3.92
C ASP A 48 7.22 -16.34 -3.75
N LEU A 49 8.00 -17.28 -3.21
CA LEU A 49 7.46 -18.56 -2.76
C LEU A 49 6.35 -18.37 -1.73
N VAL A 50 5.21 -18.97 -2.02
CA VAL A 50 4.03 -19.03 -1.13
C VAL A 50 3.66 -20.45 -0.74
N ALA A 51 4.15 -21.44 -1.49
CA ALA A 51 4.12 -22.83 -1.07
C ALA A 51 5.33 -23.59 -1.63
N HIS A 52 5.88 -24.51 -0.86
CA HIS A 52 6.79 -25.55 -1.31
C HIS A 52 6.66 -26.79 -0.42
N GLY A 53 7.11 -27.94 -0.91
CA GLY A 53 7.10 -29.15 -0.10
C GLY A 53 7.32 -30.42 -0.91
N THR A 54 7.56 -31.53 -0.20
CA THR A 54 7.76 -32.86 -0.80
C THR A 54 6.88 -33.91 -0.13
N PHE A 55 5.98 -34.54 -0.89
CA PHE A 55 5.22 -35.71 -0.45
C PHE A 55 4.56 -36.42 -1.64
N LYS A 56 3.83 -37.51 -1.38
CA LYS A 56 2.99 -38.16 -2.38
C LYS A 56 1.71 -37.35 -2.60
N CYS A 57 1.66 -36.64 -3.71
CA CYS A 57 0.59 -35.70 -3.99
C CYS A 57 0.29 -35.58 -5.47
N GLY A 58 -0.87 -35.00 -5.76
CA GLY A 58 -1.17 -34.42 -7.05
C GLY A 58 -1.29 -32.90 -6.94
N ILE A 59 -1.04 -32.23 -8.05
CA ILE A 59 -1.10 -30.77 -8.15
C ILE A 59 -1.96 -30.42 -9.35
N TYR A 60 -2.98 -29.61 -9.10
CA TYR A 60 -3.85 -29.04 -10.10
C TYR A 60 -3.50 -27.57 -10.27
N VAL A 61 -3.25 -27.16 -11.52
CA VAL A 61 -3.18 -25.75 -11.92
C VAL A 61 -4.27 -25.53 -12.94
N GLY A 62 -5.14 -24.54 -12.70
CA GLY A 62 -6.24 -24.20 -13.58
C GLY A 62 -5.78 -23.71 -14.95
N GLU A 63 -6.75 -23.43 -15.81
CA GLU A 63 -6.51 -22.92 -17.17
C GLU A 63 -6.68 -21.40 -17.22
N SER A 64 -6.03 -20.74 -18.18
CA SER A 64 -6.36 -19.36 -18.55
C SER A 64 -7.55 -19.32 -19.49
N TYR A 65 -8.26 -18.20 -19.48
CA TYR A 65 -9.40 -17.93 -20.36
C TYR A 65 -9.30 -16.51 -20.90
N GLU A 66 -10.06 -16.22 -21.96
CA GLU A 66 -10.18 -14.87 -22.49
C GLU A 66 -10.70 -13.88 -21.43
N LEU A 67 -10.26 -12.62 -21.57
CA LEU A 67 -10.68 -11.49 -20.75
C LEU A 67 -12.21 -11.38 -20.72
N ALA A 68 -12.79 -11.54 -19.53
CA ALA A 68 -14.23 -11.66 -19.35
C ALA A 68 -14.87 -10.41 -18.73
N LYS A 69 -16.14 -10.16 -19.06
CA LYS A 69 -16.96 -9.19 -18.32
C LYS A 69 -17.52 -9.85 -17.05
N PRO A 70 -17.54 -9.15 -15.91
CA PRO A 70 -18.20 -9.62 -14.70
C PRO A 70 -19.74 -9.59 -14.85
N PRO A 71 -20.48 -10.51 -14.20
CA PRO A 71 -19.94 -11.65 -13.46
C PRO A 71 -19.42 -12.73 -14.42
N CYS A 72 -18.32 -13.40 -14.05
CA CYS A 72 -17.81 -14.56 -14.78
C CYS A 72 -17.77 -15.81 -13.90
N THR A 73 -18.13 -16.95 -14.49
CA THR A 73 -18.08 -18.26 -13.83
C THR A 73 -16.91 -19.07 -14.40
N ARG A 74 -16.16 -19.73 -13.52
CA ARG A 74 -15.10 -20.69 -13.86
C ARG A 74 -15.27 -21.96 -13.04
N THR A 75 -14.89 -23.09 -13.61
CA THR A 75 -15.02 -24.40 -12.98
C THR A 75 -13.71 -25.15 -13.00
N PHE A 76 -13.42 -25.90 -11.95
CA PHE A 76 -12.16 -26.62 -11.78
C PHE A 76 -12.47 -28.05 -11.35
N ALA A 77 -12.00 -29.04 -12.11
CA ALA A 77 -12.23 -30.45 -11.81
C ALA A 77 -11.00 -31.03 -11.13
N LEU A 78 -11.10 -31.26 -9.82
CA LEU A 78 -10.12 -32.04 -9.06
C LEU A 78 -10.46 -33.54 -9.16
N PRO A 79 -9.50 -34.46 -8.93
CA PRO A 79 -9.81 -35.88 -8.83
C PRO A 79 -10.94 -36.17 -7.82
N GLU A 80 -11.70 -37.25 -8.06
CA GLU A 80 -12.90 -37.61 -7.28
C GLU A 80 -12.60 -37.99 -5.82
N ASP A 81 -11.35 -38.35 -5.51
CA ASP A 81 -10.85 -38.72 -4.21
C ASP A 81 -9.82 -37.73 -3.64
N ALA A 82 -9.67 -36.56 -4.29
CA ALA A 82 -8.68 -35.55 -3.91
C ALA A 82 -8.87 -35.05 -2.48
N LYS A 83 -7.87 -35.28 -1.63
CA LYS A 83 -7.79 -34.67 -0.29
C LYS A 83 -6.95 -33.41 -0.34
N VAL A 84 -7.60 -32.26 -0.53
CA VAL A 84 -6.92 -30.97 -0.64
C VAL A 84 -6.18 -30.64 0.66
N LYS A 85 -4.86 -30.41 0.55
CA LYS A 85 -3.97 -30.03 1.67
C LYS A 85 -3.59 -28.56 1.63
N TRP A 86 -3.55 -27.98 0.44
CA TRP A 86 -3.34 -26.54 0.22
C TRP A 86 -4.05 -26.12 -1.07
N ALA A 87 -4.69 -24.97 -1.08
CA ALA A 87 -5.26 -24.42 -2.31
C ALA A 87 -5.41 -22.91 -2.23
N ARG A 88 -5.10 -22.24 -3.34
CA ARG A 88 -5.25 -20.80 -3.52
C ARG A 88 -5.99 -20.51 -4.82
N LEU A 89 -7.02 -19.70 -4.73
CA LEU A 89 -7.78 -19.19 -5.86
C LEU A 89 -7.29 -17.77 -6.19
N TYR A 90 -6.82 -17.57 -7.40
CA TYR A 90 -6.36 -16.29 -7.91
C TYR A 90 -7.40 -15.65 -8.82
N VAL A 91 -7.55 -14.34 -8.73
CA VAL A 91 -8.45 -13.54 -9.56
C VAL A 91 -7.68 -12.35 -10.10
N GLY A 92 -7.55 -12.27 -11.42
CA GLY A 92 -6.97 -11.11 -12.10
C GLY A 92 -8.05 -10.12 -12.50
N VAL A 93 -7.91 -8.85 -12.12
CA VAL A 93 -8.86 -7.77 -12.49
C VAL A 93 -8.11 -6.63 -13.18
N TRP A 94 -8.63 -6.16 -14.31
CA TRP A 94 -8.10 -4.96 -14.95
C TRP A 94 -8.77 -3.71 -14.37
N GLY A 95 -8.00 -2.83 -13.76
CA GLY A 95 -8.43 -1.57 -13.17
C GLY A 95 -8.62 -0.45 -14.19
N GLY A 96 -7.79 -0.45 -15.25
CA GLY A 96 -7.79 0.53 -16.33
C GLY A 96 -6.72 1.61 -16.17
N THR A 97 -6.49 2.08 -14.94
CA THR A 97 -5.38 2.96 -14.55
C THR A 97 -5.02 2.70 -13.10
N GLU A 98 -3.80 3.09 -12.72
CA GLU A 98 -3.25 3.09 -11.37
C GLU A 98 -4.17 3.76 -10.34
N ARG A 99 -5.03 4.70 -10.74
CA ARG A 99 -5.87 5.48 -9.81
C ARG A 99 -7.28 4.95 -9.64
N TYR A 100 -7.70 3.98 -10.45
CA TYR A 100 -9.08 3.54 -10.46
C TYR A 100 -9.34 2.51 -9.38
N THR A 101 -10.17 2.92 -8.42
CA THR A 101 -10.61 2.11 -7.30
C THR A 101 -11.95 1.42 -7.58
N GLY A 102 -12.20 0.29 -6.93
CA GLY A 102 -13.47 -0.41 -6.97
C GLY A 102 -13.54 -1.55 -5.98
N TRP A 103 -14.22 -2.63 -6.35
CA TRP A 103 -14.23 -3.85 -5.57
C TRP A 103 -14.38 -5.08 -6.48
N VAL A 104 -13.85 -6.20 -6.01
CA VAL A 104 -14.11 -7.54 -6.54
C VAL A 104 -14.75 -8.39 -5.45
N GLN A 105 -15.69 -9.23 -5.83
CA GLN A 105 -16.33 -10.18 -4.93
C GLN A 105 -16.41 -11.53 -5.63
N THR A 106 -15.90 -12.56 -4.94
CA THR A 106 -15.80 -13.91 -5.48
C THR A 106 -16.52 -14.88 -4.56
N THR A 107 -17.30 -15.78 -5.14
CA THR A 107 -17.78 -16.97 -4.43
C THR A 107 -17.06 -18.20 -4.95
N PHE A 108 -16.77 -19.16 -4.07
CA PHE A 108 -16.17 -20.44 -4.41
C PHE A 108 -16.96 -21.57 -3.76
N ASN A 109 -17.48 -22.50 -4.56
CA ASN A 109 -18.39 -23.56 -4.12
C ASN A 109 -19.59 -23.04 -3.28
N GLY A 110 -20.10 -21.85 -3.63
CA GLY A 110 -21.19 -21.20 -2.91
C GLY A 110 -20.78 -20.44 -1.64
N HIS A 111 -19.52 -20.52 -1.21
CA HIS A 111 -18.98 -19.72 -0.12
C HIS A 111 -18.56 -18.33 -0.63
N ASP A 112 -19.05 -17.26 0.01
CA ASP A 112 -18.62 -15.89 -0.28
C ASP A 112 -17.23 -15.65 0.33
N LEU A 113 -16.25 -15.29 -0.50
CA LEU A 113 -14.89 -14.98 -0.08
C LEU A 113 -14.73 -13.52 0.35
N GLY A 114 -15.82 -12.75 0.32
CA GLY A 114 -15.87 -11.37 0.76
C GLY A 114 -15.73 -10.38 -0.39
N LYS A 115 -16.22 -9.16 -0.14
CA LYS A 115 -16.06 -8.04 -1.06
C LYS A 115 -14.72 -7.36 -0.79
N THR A 116 -13.74 -7.65 -1.64
CA THR A 116 -12.37 -7.15 -1.54
C THR A 116 -12.31 -5.74 -2.17
N PRO A 117 -11.93 -4.69 -1.41
CA PRO A 117 -11.69 -3.37 -1.98
C PRO A 117 -10.47 -3.42 -2.91
N LEU A 118 -10.53 -2.66 -3.99
CA LEU A 118 -9.41 -2.43 -4.92
C LEU A 118 -9.14 -0.93 -4.88
N LEU A 119 -7.97 -0.50 -4.38
CA LEU A 119 -7.70 0.89 -4.03
C LEU A 119 -6.65 1.57 -4.93
N GLY A 120 -6.22 0.90 -6.00
CA GLY A 120 -5.30 1.47 -6.98
C GLY A 120 -3.92 1.70 -6.39
N GLU A 121 -3.39 2.90 -6.59
CA GLU A 121 -2.11 3.36 -6.04
C GLU A 121 -2.07 3.39 -4.52
N ASP A 122 -3.25 3.44 -3.88
CA ASP A 122 -3.43 3.45 -2.42
C ASP A 122 -3.76 2.05 -1.84
N ASP A 123 -3.57 0.96 -2.60
CA ASP A 123 -3.90 -0.40 -2.11
C ASP A 123 -2.87 -0.92 -1.10
N ASP A 124 -3.33 -1.17 0.12
CA ASP A 124 -2.55 -1.71 1.23
C ASP A 124 -3.01 -3.11 1.64
N ASN A 125 -3.90 -3.73 0.86
CA ASN A 125 -4.47 -5.02 1.21
C ASN A 125 -3.42 -6.14 1.01
N PRO A 126 -3.08 -6.91 2.06
CA PRO A 126 -2.05 -7.95 1.97
C PRO A 126 -2.41 -9.11 1.02
N ASN A 127 -3.67 -9.22 0.61
CA ASN A 127 -4.17 -10.25 -0.31
C ASN A 127 -4.37 -9.75 -1.75
N VAL A 128 -4.00 -8.49 -2.03
CA VAL A 128 -4.13 -7.86 -3.34
C VAL A 128 -2.76 -7.36 -3.76
N TYR A 129 -2.26 -7.88 -4.87
CA TYR A 129 -1.14 -7.26 -5.56
C TYR A 129 -1.67 -6.27 -6.59
N CYS A 130 -1.26 -5.02 -6.52
CA CYS A 130 -1.68 -3.97 -7.47
C CYS A 130 -0.44 -3.29 -8.04
N SER A 131 -0.31 -3.24 -9.36
CA SER A 131 0.82 -2.60 -10.02
C SER A 131 0.45 -2.01 -11.38
N SER A 132 1.29 -1.08 -11.86
CA SER A 132 1.13 -0.41 -13.16
C SER A 132 -0.28 0.17 -13.37
N HIS A 133 -0.91 -0.08 -14.52
CA HIS A 133 -2.21 0.47 -14.93
C HIS A 133 -3.40 -0.20 -14.21
N GLY A 134 -3.26 -0.41 -12.90
CA GLY A 134 -4.26 -1.05 -12.05
C GLY A 134 -4.45 -2.51 -12.41
N VAL A 135 -3.36 -3.26 -12.65
CA VAL A 135 -3.46 -4.71 -12.78
C VAL A 135 -3.50 -5.28 -11.38
N TYR A 136 -4.65 -5.85 -11.02
CA TYR A 136 -4.86 -6.46 -9.73
C TYR A 136 -4.75 -7.98 -9.83
N TRP A 137 -3.95 -8.58 -8.95
CA TRP A 137 -3.88 -10.02 -8.74
C TRP A 137 -4.26 -10.33 -7.30
N ILE A 138 -5.48 -10.82 -7.12
CA ILE A 138 -6.07 -11.10 -5.80
C ILE A 138 -5.97 -12.59 -5.53
N PHE A 139 -5.62 -12.98 -4.31
CA PHE A 139 -5.60 -14.38 -3.91
C PHE A 139 -6.46 -14.67 -2.68
N TYR A 140 -7.05 -15.86 -2.67
CA TYR A 140 -7.86 -16.39 -1.57
C TYR A 140 -7.38 -17.79 -1.19
N ASP A 141 -7.11 -18.03 0.09
CA ASP A 141 -6.86 -19.38 0.58
C ASP A 141 -8.18 -20.14 0.68
N VAL A 142 -8.31 -21.22 -0.10
CA VAL A 142 -9.56 -21.96 -0.33
C VAL A 142 -9.43 -23.46 -0.06
N ALA A 143 -8.34 -23.90 0.58
CA ALA A 143 -8.11 -25.31 0.91
C ALA A 143 -9.29 -25.96 1.65
N ASP A 144 -9.88 -25.23 2.61
CA ASP A 144 -11.03 -25.65 3.43
C ASP A 144 -12.38 -25.57 2.69
N LYS A 145 -12.41 -24.99 1.49
CA LYS A 145 -13.62 -24.77 0.66
C LYS A 145 -13.59 -25.57 -0.63
N ALA A 146 -12.42 -26.06 -1.04
CA ALA A 146 -12.26 -26.93 -2.19
C ALA A 146 -12.77 -28.34 -1.88
N SER A 147 -13.38 -28.99 -2.87
CA SER A 147 -13.93 -30.33 -2.77
C SER A 147 -13.39 -31.23 -3.88
N PRO A 148 -13.40 -32.57 -3.71
CA PRO A 148 -13.21 -33.49 -4.83
C PRO A 148 -14.21 -33.20 -5.96
N GLY A 149 -13.84 -33.55 -7.19
CA GLY A 149 -14.66 -33.32 -8.37
C GLY A 149 -14.79 -31.84 -8.76
N LEU A 150 -15.97 -31.43 -9.20
CA LEU A 150 -16.20 -30.12 -9.80
C LEU A 150 -16.35 -29.00 -8.75
N ASN A 151 -15.41 -28.06 -8.79
CA ASN A 151 -15.43 -26.81 -8.04
C ASN A 151 -15.88 -25.66 -8.94
N THR A 152 -16.53 -24.63 -8.37
CA THR A 152 -17.04 -23.49 -9.15
C THR A 152 -16.70 -22.17 -8.46
N ALA A 153 -16.06 -21.25 -9.21
CA ALA A 153 -15.86 -19.86 -8.81
C ALA A 153 -16.78 -18.93 -9.61
N ILE A 154 -17.38 -17.94 -8.93
CA ILE A 154 -18.15 -16.85 -9.57
C ILE A 154 -17.57 -15.53 -9.09
N THR A 155 -17.02 -14.75 -10.02
CA THR A 155 -16.37 -13.47 -9.72
C THR A 155 -17.19 -12.32 -10.29
N ASN A 156 -17.42 -11.29 -9.49
CA ASN A 156 -18.10 -10.06 -9.90
C ASN A 156 -17.29 -8.82 -9.48
N THR A 157 -17.44 -7.72 -10.21
CA THR A 157 -16.86 -6.42 -9.83
C THR A 157 -17.93 -5.34 -9.89
N ASN A 158 -17.60 -4.14 -9.43
CA ASN A 158 -18.47 -2.97 -9.54
C ASN A 158 -18.48 -2.32 -10.93
N ARG A 159 -17.98 -3.02 -11.97
CA ARG A 159 -17.97 -2.53 -13.34
C ARG A 159 -19.38 -2.14 -13.80
N GLY A 160 -19.52 -0.91 -14.29
CA GLY A 160 -20.78 -0.38 -14.81
C GLY A 160 -21.78 0.07 -13.74
N GLU A 161 -21.43 -0.05 -12.45
CA GLU A 161 -22.20 0.59 -11.38
C GLU A 161 -22.09 2.11 -11.47
N ARG A 162 -23.15 2.82 -11.06
CA ARG A 162 -23.17 4.29 -11.09
C ARG A 162 -22.06 4.85 -10.21
N GLY A 163 -21.12 5.57 -10.82
CA GLY A 163 -20.00 6.19 -10.11
C GLY A 163 -18.74 5.31 -10.03
N SER A 164 -18.80 4.06 -10.50
CA SER A 164 -17.60 3.23 -10.67
C SER A 164 -16.76 3.74 -11.85
N LYS A 165 -15.45 3.85 -11.63
CA LYS A 165 -14.46 4.14 -12.67
C LYS A 165 -13.66 2.91 -13.08
N LEU A 166 -13.70 1.84 -12.28
CA LEU A 166 -12.98 0.59 -12.52
C LEU A 166 -13.37 0.01 -13.90
N ASP A 167 -12.39 -0.34 -14.74
CA ASP A 167 -12.66 -1.11 -15.96
C ASP A 167 -13.31 -2.44 -15.58
N GLY A 168 -12.73 -3.13 -14.60
CA GLY A 168 -13.33 -4.22 -13.84
C GLY A 168 -13.56 -5.50 -14.63
N ARG A 169 -13.02 -5.63 -15.85
CA ARG A 169 -12.94 -6.91 -16.56
C ARG A 169 -12.02 -7.87 -15.81
N ILE A 170 -12.33 -9.16 -15.91
CA ILE A 170 -11.61 -10.24 -15.25
C ILE A 170 -10.62 -10.84 -16.24
N TYR A 171 -9.31 -10.75 -15.97
CA TYR A 171 -8.28 -11.41 -16.76
C TYR A 171 -8.48 -12.92 -16.74
N SER A 172 -8.47 -13.53 -15.55
CA SER A 172 -8.83 -14.93 -15.35
C SER A 172 -9.11 -15.21 -13.88
N VAL A 173 -9.65 -16.41 -13.62
CA VAL A 173 -9.76 -17.00 -12.29
C VAL A 173 -9.04 -18.35 -12.34
N ILE A 174 -7.95 -18.49 -11.59
CA ILE A 174 -7.06 -19.66 -11.63
C ILE A 174 -7.03 -20.30 -10.25
N LEU A 175 -7.29 -21.61 -10.18
CA LEU A 175 -7.11 -22.41 -8.97
C LEU A 175 -5.76 -23.11 -9.03
N VAL A 176 -4.95 -22.99 -7.98
CA VAL A 176 -3.85 -23.92 -7.71
C VAL A 176 -4.23 -24.73 -6.48
N ALA A 177 -4.24 -26.06 -6.61
CA ALA A 177 -4.59 -26.97 -5.52
C ALA A 177 -3.58 -28.12 -5.43
N ILE A 178 -3.12 -28.39 -4.22
CA ILE A 178 -2.24 -29.50 -3.88
C ILE A 178 -3.05 -30.45 -3.01
N TYR A 179 -3.12 -31.71 -3.41
CA TYR A 179 -3.90 -32.73 -2.73
C TYR A 179 -3.08 -33.98 -2.50
N GLU A 180 -3.33 -34.64 -1.38
CA GLU A 180 -2.73 -35.94 -1.05
C GLU A 180 -3.26 -37.01 -2.01
N ASP A 181 -2.34 -37.81 -2.55
CA ASP A 181 -2.61 -38.95 -3.41
C ASP A 181 -1.56 -40.03 -3.09
N GLU A 182 -1.96 -41.04 -2.33
CA GLU A 182 -1.06 -42.10 -1.83
C GLU A 182 -0.55 -43.04 -2.94
N ASP A 183 -1.27 -43.08 -4.06
CA ASP A 183 -0.93 -43.88 -5.24
C ASP A 183 -0.07 -43.08 -6.25
N ALA A 184 0.02 -41.76 -6.07
CA ALA A 184 0.90 -40.90 -6.85
C ALA A 184 2.39 -41.14 -6.53
N PRO A 185 3.28 -40.86 -7.50
CA PRO A 185 4.70 -40.72 -7.23
C PRO A 185 4.96 -39.58 -6.26
N GLU A 186 6.14 -39.58 -5.64
CA GLU A 186 6.55 -38.46 -4.82
C GLU A 186 6.83 -37.23 -5.69
N ILE A 187 6.34 -36.08 -5.25
CA ILE A 187 6.49 -34.81 -5.94
C ILE A 187 7.13 -33.82 -4.97
N THR A 188 8.11 -33.08 -5.46
CA THR A 188 8.49 -31.79 -4.87
C THR A 188 7.89 -30.67 -5.70
N TYR A 189 7.28 -29.70 -5.04
CA TYR A 189 6.66 -28.56 -5.71
C TYR A 189 7.08 -27.23 -5.10
N TRP A 190 6.93 -26.20 -5.91
CA TRP A 190 7.07 -24.82 -5.53
C TRP A 190 5.98 -24.01 -6.23
N VAL A 191 5.36 -23.10 -5.49
CA VAL A 191 4.39 -22.13 -5.97
C VAL A 191 4.91 -20.77 -5.54
N ALA A 192 5.15 -19.90 -6.52
CA ALA A 192 5.44 -18.49 -6.29
C ALA A 192 4.34 -17.62 -6.88
N ASP A 193 3.90 -16.62 -6.14
CA ASP A 193 2.91 -15.65 -6.58
C ASP A 193 3.34 -14.21 -6.30
N GLY A 194 2.73 -13.29 -7.03
CA GLY A 194 3.18 -11.91 -7.07
C GLY A 194 2.52 -11.09 -8.17
N ASN A 195 3.01 -9.87 -8.36
CA ASN A 195 2.61 -9.03 -9.49
C ASN A 195 3.67 -7.99 -9.83
N PRO A 196 4.94 -8.41 -10.07
CA PRO A 196 5.99 -7.50 -10.49
C PRO A 196 5.57 -6.83 -11.79
N SER A 197 5.62 -5.50 -11.83
CA SER A 197 5.42 -4.76 -13.08
C SER A 197 6.73 -4.72 -13.83
N MET A 198 6.88 -5.55 -14.85
CA MET A 198 8.01 -5.42 -15.76
C MET A 198 7.62 -4.47 -16.88
N HIS A 199 8.35 -3.38 -17.04
CA HIS A 199 8.05 -2.31 -18.01
C HIS A 199 9.30 -1.60 -18.50
N GLY A 200 9.22 -1.10 -19.74
CA GLY A 200 10.22 -0.18 -20.31
C GLY A 200 9.72 1.26 -20.28
N ARG A 201 10.47 2.17 -20.91
CA ARG A 201 10.12 3.61 -20.99
C ARG A 201 8.95 3.92 -21.94
N GLY A 202 8.41 2.90 -22.62
CA GLY A 202 7.41 3.05 -23.66
C GLY A 202 5.97 3.28 -23.15
N TRP A 203 5.05 2.33 -23.37
CA TRP A 203 3.59 2.49 -23.23
C TRP A 203 3.11 3.08 -21.88
N ALA A 204 3.91 2.95 -20.82
CA ALA A 204 3.67 3.53 -19.49
C ALA A 204 3.76 5.08 -19.43
N GLY A 205 4.30 5.73 -20.46
CA GLY A 205 4.47 7.19 -20.52
C GLY A 205 5.79 7.65 -19.87
N MET A 206 5.80 8.84 -19.27
CA MET A 206 6.97 9.42 -18.59
C MET A 206 7.23 8.76 -17.22
N VAL A 207 7.17 7.43 -17.14
CA VAL A 207 7.57 6.72 -15.91
C VAL A 207 9.09 6.81 -15.81
N PRO A 208 9.65 7.31 -14.69
CA PRO A 208 11.08 7.59 -14.57
C PRO A 208 11.94 6.32 -14.40
N THR A 209 11.33 5.15 -14.30
CA THR A 209 11.98 3.86 -14.02
C THR A 209 11.74 2.85 -15.15
N THR A 210 12.56 1.81 -15.18
CA THR A 210 12.36 0.60 -15.98
C THR A 210 12.48 -0.61 -15.04
N ASN A 211 11.82 -1.71 -15.40
CA ASN A 211 11.94 -2.99 -14.71
C ASN A 211 11.98 -4.12 -15.75
N ASP A 212 13.19 -4.61 -16.02
CA ASP A 212 13.44 -5.48 -17.16
C ASP A 212 13.44 -6.96 -16.81
N PHE A 213 13.51 -7.32 -15.52
CA PHE A 213 13.59 -8.71 -15.11
C PHE A 213 13.07 -8.94 -13.70
N VAL A 214 12.57 -10.14 -13.47
CA VAL A 214 12.27 -10.65 -12.12
C VAL A 214 12.68 -12.12 -12.05
N SER A 215 13.17 -12.56 -10.90
CA SER A 215 13.62 -13.93 -10.71
C SER A 215 12.97 -14.57 -9.50
N VAL A 216 12.69 -15.87 -9.60
CA VAL A 216 12.25 -16.70 -8.48
C VAL A 216 13.32 -17.75 -8.22
N LYS A 217 13.75 -17.89 -6.98
CA LYS A 217 14.56 -19.01 -6.52
C LYS A 217 13.67 -20.06 -5.88
N PHE A 218 13.69 -21.27 -6.41
CA PHE A 218 13.01 -22.43 -5.85
C PHE A 218 13.93 -23.09 -4.81
N LYS A 219 13.97 -22.51 -3.60
CA LYS A 219 14.79 -22.99 -2.47
C LYS A 219 14.40 -24.41 -2.06
N GLY A 220 15.36 -25.20 -1.59
CA GLY A 220 15.16 -26.56 -1.10
C GLY A 220 15.70 -27.58 -2.10
N ALA A 221 16.97 -27.96 -1.94
CA ALA A 221 17.68 -28.79 -2.90
C ALA A 221 16.99 -30.14 -3.16
N ILE A 222 16.95 -30.55 -4.43
CA ILE A 222 16.53 -31.89 -4.87
C ILE A 222 17.68 -32.64 -5.55
N ASP A 223 17.60 -33.97 -5.68
CA ASP A 223 18.51 -34.76 -6.51
C ASP A 223 18.06 -34.76 -7.99
N PRO A 224 18.79 -34.09 -8.91
CA PRO A 224 18.43 -34.09 -10.33
C PRO A 224 18.41 -35.50 -10.94
N ALA A 225 19.20 -36.44 -10.41
CA ALA A 225 19.22 -37.81 -10.91
C ALA A 225 17.95 -38.59 -10.54
N ASN A 226 17.26 -38.19 -9.47
CA ASN A 226 16.00 -38.81 -9.03
C ASN A 226 14.77 -38.24 -9.76
N VAL A 227 14.87 -37.05 -10.36
CA VAL A 227 13.76 -36.47 -11.12
C VAL A 227 13.45 -37.31 -12.37
N GLU A 228 12.21 -37.76 -12.47
CA GLU A 228 11.66 -38.45 -13.64
C GLU A 228 11.09 -37.46 -14.66
N LYS A 229 10.40 -36.42 -14.17
CA LYS A 229 9.80 -35.38 -14.99
C LYS A 229 9.69 -34.08 -14.20
N ALA A 230 9.95 -32.95 -14.83
CA ALA A 230 9.68 -31.64 -14.26
C ALA A 230 8.96 -30.72 -15.24
N ASN A 231 7.93 -30.02 -14.74
CA ASN A 231 7.19 -29.02 -15.48
C ASN A 231 7.24 -27.67 -14.74
N LEU A 232 7.43 -26.60 -15.50
CA LEU A 232 7.29 -25.23 -15.04
C LEU A 232 6.04 -24.62 -15.68
N THR A 233 5.05 -24.27 -14.86
CA THR A 233 3.87 -23.51 -15.29
C THR A 233 4.01 -22.06 -14.87
N VAL A 234 3.82 -21.13 -15.79
CA VAL A 234 3.88 -19.68 -15.52
C VAL A 234 2.61 -18.99 -16.00
N VAL A 235 2.23 -17.91 -15.31
CA VAL A 235 1.11 -17.05 -15.69
C VAL A 235 1.61 -15.63 -15.90
N TYR A 236 1.27 -15.04 -17.04
CA TYR A 236 1.50 -13.64 -17.33
C TYR A 236 0.15 -12.92 -17.40
N LEU A 237 0.03 -11.75 -16.78
CA LEU A 237 -1.01 -10.78 -17.11
C LEU A 237 -0.39 -9.69 -17.96
N ALA A 238 -1.12 -9.22 -18.97
CA ALA A 238 -0.55 -8.41 -20.06
C ALA A 238 0.60 -9.13 -20.81
N GLY A 239 1.04 -8.54 -21.91
CA GLY A 239 1.89 -9.17 -22.93
C GLY A 239 1.24 -9.08 -24.32
N ASN A 240 2.03 -8.77 -25.34
CA ASN A 240 1.57 -8.46 -26.68
C ASN A 240 2.25 -9.36 -27.71
N LEU A 241 1.44 -10.02 -28.54
CA LEU A 241 1.94 -10.75 -29.70
C LEU A 241 2.86 -9.89 -30.58
N GLY A 242 4.09 -10.38 -30.77
CA GLY A 242 5.11 -9.77 -31.61
C GLY A 242 6.04 -8.81 -30.88
N GLU A 243 5.89 -8.63 -29.57
CA GLU A 243 6.87 -7.94 -28.74
C GLU A 243 7.76 -9.01 -28.04
N PRO A 244 9.10 -8.92 -28.12
CA PRO A 244 9.94 -9.99 -27.57
C PRO A 244 9.97 -9.96 -26.04
N ASP A 245 9.62 -11.06 -25.40
CA ASP A 245 9.97 -11.37 -24.01
C ASP A 245 10.56 -12.79 -23.92
N TYR A 246 11.20 -13.09 -22.79
CA TYR A 246 11.89 -14.37 -22.60
C TYR A 246 11.70 -14.94 -21.21
N LEU A 247 11.75 -16.27 -21.15
CA LEU A 247 11.77 -17.04 -19.92
C LEU A 247 13.02 -17.90 -19.89
N GLU A 248 13.76 -17.86 -18.78
CA GLU A 248 14.91 -18.73 -18.55
C GLU A 248 14.68 -19.59 -17.30
N PHE A 249 15.00 -20.87 -17.40
CA PHE A 249 15.00 -21.80 -16.28
C PHE A 249 16.42 -22.32 -16.09
N ASN A 250 17.00 -22.07 -14.92
CA ASN A 250 18.41 -22.40 -14.61
C ASN A 250 19.42 -21.89 -15.66
N GLY A 251 19.17 -20.70 -16.20
CA GLY A 251 19.99 -20.06 -17.24
C GLY A 251 19.77 -20.62 -18.65
N TYR A 252 18.81 -21.54 -18.85
CA TYR A 252 18.42 -22.03 -20.17
C TYR A 252 17.10 -21.38 -20.61
N GLY A 253 17.09 -20.80 -21.81
CA GLY A 253 15.85 -20.30 -22.42
C GLY A 253 14.80 -21.41 -22.58
N VAL A 254 13.56 -21.09 -22.18
CA VAL A 254 12.39 -21.97 -22.28
C VAL A 254 11.27 -21.22 -22.98
N GLY A 255 10.61 -21.87 -23.95
CA GLY A 255 9.69 -21.19 -24.86
C GLY A 255 10.39 -20.64 -26.11
N ARG A 256 9.75 -19.68 -26.77
CA ARG A 256 10.30 -18.96 -27.94
C ARG A 256 10.69 -17.54 -27.52
N ASP A 257 11.19 -16.76 -28.46
CA ASP A 257 11.06 -15.31 -28.39
C ASP A 257 9.56 -14.96 -28.40
N ASP A 258 9.10 -14.11 -27.47
CA ASP A 258 7.68 -13.80 -27.25
C ASP A 258 6.92 -14.93 -26.49
N VAL A 259 7.26 -15.10 -25.21
CA VAL A 259 6.61 -16.04 -24.28
C VAL A 259 5.28 -15.49 -23.76
N ALA A 260 5.08 -14.19 -23.63
CA ALA A 260 3.84 -13.54 -23.19
C ALA A 260 3.03 -12.99 -24.38
N ASN A 261 2.71 -13.88 -25.32
CA ASN A 261 2.16 -13.53 -26.63
C ASN A 261 0.62 -13.40 -26.72
N SER A 262 -0.03 -13.12 -25.59
CA SER A 262 -1.48 -12.91 -25.47
C SER A 262 -2.37 -14.14 -25.73
N GLY A 263 -1.85 -15.36 -25.56
CA GLY A 263 -2.61 -16.63 -25.47
C GLY A 263 -3.39 -17.13 -26.69
N ASP A 264 -4.19 -16.27 -27.35
CA ASP A 264 -5.13 -16.61 -28.43
C ASP A 264 -4.94 -15.76 -29.71
N GLY A 265 -4.00 -14.81 -29.71
CA GLY A 265 -3.72 -13.89 -30.81
C GLY A 265 -4.88 -12.96 -31.18
N LYS A 266 -5.90 -12.84 -30.32
CA LYS A 266 -7.14 -12.07 -30.55
C LYS A 266 -7.50 -11.16 -29.39
N THR A 267 -7.08 -11.51 -28.18
CA THR A 267 -7.44 -10.83 -26.95
C THR A 267 -6.18 -10.23 -26.35
N TYR A 268 -6.27 -8.98 -25.88
CA TYR A 268 -5.27 -8.43 -24.99
C TYR A 268 -5.23 -9.30 -23.72
N GLY A 269 -4.13 -10.02 -23.50
CA GLY A 269 -3.76 -10.55 -22.19
C GLY A 269 -4.04 -12.02 -21.88
N ILE A 270 -3.49 -12.35 -20.72
CA ILE A 270 -3.29 -13.63 -20.05
C ILE A 270 -2.69 -14.79 -20.85
N ASP A 271 -1.46 -15.15 -20.48
CA ASP A 271 -0.82 -16.40 -20.87
C ASP A 271 -0.70 -17.31 -19.66
N LEU A 272 -1.13 -18.57 -19.80
CA LEU A 272 -0.76 -19.65 -18.88
C LEU A 272 -0.06 -20.71 -19.70
N LYS A 273 1.23 -20.91 -19.44
CA LYS A 273 2.08 -21.79 -20.24
C LYS A 273 2.78 -22.78 -19.34
N THR A 274 2.83 -24.03 -19.79
CA THR A 274 3.54 -25.11 -19.10
C THR A 274 4.64 -25.63 -19.99
N PHE A 275 5.86 -25.66 -19.45
CA PHE A 275 7.05 -26.10 -20.14
C PHE A 275 7.64 -27.35 -19.47
N ASP A 276 8.04 -28.33 -20.29
CA ASP A 276 8.86 -29.44 -19.81
C ASP A 276 10.29 -28.94 -19.60
N VAL A 277 10.71 -28.90 -18.34
CA VAL A 277 12.04 -28.42 -17.91
C VAL A 277 12.91 -29.55 -17.37
N THR A 278 12.49 -30.81 -17.55
CA THR A 278 13.16 -32.00 -16.98
C THR A 278 14.67 -32.02 -17.25
N ARG A 279 15.08 -31.70 -18.48
CA ARG A 279 16.49 -31.74 -18.89
C ARG A 279 17.37 -30.63 -18.31
N TYR A 280 16.77 -29.63 -17.67
CA TYR A 280 17.43 -28.45 -17.13
C TYR A 280 17.44 -28.41 -15.61
N ILE A 281 16.82 -29.40 -14.95
CA ILE A 281 16.77 -29.49 -13.50
C ILE A 281 18.19 -29.54 -12.92
N GLN A 282 18.37 -28.76 -11.87
CA GLN A 282 19.57 -28.70 -11.05
C GLN A 282 19.20 -28.97 -9.60
N ALA A 283 20.20 -29.06 -8.71
CA ALA A 283 19.93 -29.27 -7.30
C ALA A 283 19.15 -28.09 -6.70
N GLU A 284 19.61 -26.88 -6.99
CA GLU A 284 18.92 -25.62 -6.73
C GLU A 284 18.35 -25.09 -8.05
N ASN A 285 17.09 -24.68 -8.05
CA ASN A 285 16.40 -24.27 -9.28
C ASN A 285 15.96 -22.80 -9.23
N SER A 286 15.88 -22.17 -10.39
CA SER A 286 15.42 -20.80 -10.52
C SER A 286 14.76 -20.56 -11.87
N VAL A 287 13.86 -19.59 -11.90
CA VAL A 287 13.29 -19.04 -13.13
C VAL A 287 13.58 -17.54 -13.18
N LEU A 288 13.93 -17.04 -14.36
CA LEU A 288 14.16 -15.64 -14.66
C LEU A 288 13.22 -15.23 -15.79
N PHE A 289 12.39 -14.24 -15.51
CA PHE A 289 11.53 -13.58 -16.48
C PHE A 289 12.27 -12.36 -17.00
N LEU A 290 12.27 -12.17 -18.32
CA LEU A 290 12.96 -11.08 -18.99
C LEU A 290 11.96 -10.35 -19.89
N ARG A 291 11.87 -9.03 -19.73
CA ARG A 291 11.03 -8.17 -20.57
C ARG A 291 11.52 -8.11 -22.00
N GLY A 292 12.83 -8.29 -22.19
CA GLY A 292 13.50 -8.32 -23.46
C GLY A 292 15.00 -8.57 -23.27
N LYS A 293 15.77 -8.43 -24.34
CA LYS A 293 17.24 -8.55 -24.31
C LYS A 293 17.82 -7.40 -25.10
N ASP A 294 18.84 -6.74 -24.56
CA ASP A 294 19.63 -5.73 -25.29
C ASP A 294 20.43 -6.45 -26.41
N ILE A 295 19.90 -6.42 -27.64
CA ILE A 295 20.46 -7.15 -28.79
C ILE A 295 21.55 -6.31 -29.45
N ASN A 296 21.41 -4.99 -29.45
CA ASN A 296 22.30 -4.05 -30.11
C ASN A 296 23.52 -3.63 -29.24
N GLY A 297 23.46 -3.86 -27.92
CA GLY A 297 24.51 -3.57 -26.94
C GLY A 297 24.56 -2.10 -26.48
N ASP A 298 23.48 -1.35 -26.59
CA ASP A 298 23.40 0.07 -26.18
C ASP A 298 23.09 0.27 -24.70
N GLY A 299 22.77 -0.81 -23.97
CA GLY A 299 22.46 -0.84 -22.56
C GLY A 299 20.99 -0.59 -22.23
N GLU A 300 20.11 -0.46 -23.23
CA GLU A 300 18.67 -0.29 -23.08
C GLU A 300 17.94 -1.48 -23.75
N VAL A 301 16.71 -1.77 -23.32
CA VAL A 301 15.87 -2.81 -23.93
C VAL A 301 14.66 -2.14 -24.55
N GLU A 302 14.88 -1.46 -25.67
CA GLU A 302 13.92 -0.54 -26.29
C GLU A 302 13.76 -0.81 -27.79
N VAL A 303 13.21 0.15 -28.53
CA VAL A 303 13.18 0.10 -29.99
C VAL A 303 14.46 0.71 -30.53
N ASP A 304 15.20 -0.06 -31.33
CA ASP A 304 16.45 0.41 -31.94
C ASP A 304 16.21 1.43 -33.08
N ASP A 305 17.31 2.02 -33.59
CA ASP A 305 17.29 2.98 -34.68
C ASP A 305 16.74 2.40 -36.01
N GLU A 306 16.68 1.08 -36.14
CA GLU A 306 16.11 0.36 -37.29
C GLU A 306 14.60 0.06 -37.11
N GLY A 307 14.02 0.43 -35.96
CA GLY A 307 12.63 0.21 -35.60
C GLY A 307 12.34 -1.22 -35.13
N LYS A 308 13.39 -2.00 -34.85
CA LYS A 308 13.26 -3.35 -34.29
C LYS A 308 13.17 -3.25 -32.77
N ARG A 309 12.16 -3.91 -32.24
CA ARG A 309 11.87 -3.95 -30.81
C ARG A 309 12.71 -5.03 -30.14
N GLU A 310 13.32 -4.70 -29.00
CA GLU A 310 14.15 -5.61 -28.20
C GLU A 310 13.45 -6.15 -26.96
N GLY A 311 12.33 -5.54 -26.57
CA GLY A 311 11.52 -5.95 -25.43
C GLY A 311 10.03 -5.60 -25.52
N GLU A 312 9.25 -6.33 -24.75
CA GLU A 312 7.85 -6.02 -24.42
C GLU A 312 7.75 -4.66 -23.74
N HIS A 313 6.72 -3.87 -24.04
CA HIS A 313 6.50 -2.62 -23.29
C HIS A 313 6.22 -2.87 -21.81
N TYR A 314 5.46 -3.94 -21.54
CA TYR A 314 4.83 -4.17 -20.27
C TYR A 314 4.29 -5.61 -20.14
N LEU A 315 4.71 -6.33 -19.09
CA LEU A 315 4.17 -7.64 -18.71
C LEU A 315 4.16 -7.83 -17.19
N HIS A 316 3.35 -8.76 -16.73
CA HIS A 316 3.27 -9.15 -15.32
C HIS A 316 3.34 -10.67 -15.15
N PRO A 317 4.49 -11.27 -14.81
CA PRO A 317 4.52 -12.65 -14.37
C PRO A 317 3.95 -12.76 -12.95
N VAL A 318 2.73 -13.28 -12.82
CA VAL A 318 1.98 -13.29 -11.54
C VAL A 318 1.99 -14.62 -10.81
N LEU A 319 2.42 -15.69 -11.48
CA LEU A 319 2.48 -17.04 -10.91
C LEU A 319 3.61 -17.85 -11.57
N ALA A 320 4.37 -18.58 -10.77
CA ALA A 320 5.29 -19.62 -11.23
C ALA A 320 5.10 -20.88 -10.38
N VAL A 321 4.83 -22.02 -11.02
CA VAL A 321 4.64 -23.32 -10.38
C VAL A 321 5.64 -24.30 -10.96
N LEU A 322 6.62 -24.72 -10.16
CA LEU A 322 7.55 -25.79 -10.52
C LEU A 322 7.08 -27.09 -9.88
N ILE A 323 6.97 -28.14 -10.67
CA ILE A 323 6.59 -29.49 -10.22
C ILE A 323 7.67 -30.46 -10.68
N ALA A 324 8.34 -31.10 -9.73
CA ALA A 324 9.31 -32.17 -9.98
C ALA A 324 8.78 -33.51 -9.46
N ARG A 325 8.51 -34.43 -10.39
CA ARG A 325 8.09 -35.80 -10.10
C ARG A 325 9.31 -36.70 -10.00
N HIS A 326 9.39 -37.48 -8.93
CA HIS A 326 10.56 -38.31 -8.62
C HIS A 326 10.34 -39.78 -8.98
N LYS A 327 11.43 -40.48 -9.29
CA LYS A 327 11.44 -41.92 -9.62
C LYS A 327 11.19 -42.77 -8.37
N ASN A 328 11.64 -42.28 -7.22
CA ASN A 328 11.49 -42.89 -5.91
C ASN A 328 11.39 -41.79 -4.84
N THR A 329 11.36 -42.17 -3.56
CA THR A 329 11.31 -41.22 -2.45
C THR A 329 12.54 -40.28 -2.44
N GLU A 330 12.29 -39.00 -2.62
CA GLU A 330 13.22 -37.89 -2.58
C GLU A 330 13.55 -37.45 -1.14
N LYS A 331 12.54 -37.27 -0.29
CA LYS A 331 12.74 -36.81 1.10
C LYS A 331 12.07 -37.77 2.10
N THR A 332 12.84 -38.17 3.12
CA THR A 332 12.38 -39.12 4.15
C THR A 332 12.13 -38.46 5.51
N LEU A 333 12.73 -37.30 5.77
CA LEU A 333 12.63 -36.52 7.00
C LEU A 333 12.21 -35.07 6.67
N PRO A 334 11.58 -34.34 7.60
CA PRO A 334 11.43 -32.89 7.50
C PRO A 334 12.80 -32.18 7.52
N ASP A 335 12.79 -30.91 7.12
CA ASP A 335 13.98 -30.04 7.06
C ASP A 335 13.56 -28.60 7.39
N PHE A 336 13.48 -28.27 8.67
CA PHE A 336 13.03 -26.97 9.14
C PHE A 336 14.14 -25.94 9.10
N SER A 337 13.81 -24.77 8.59
CA SER A 337 14.66 -23.60 8.70
C SER A 337 13.86 -22.38 9.11
N VAL A 338 14.55 -21.38 9.66
CA VAL A 338 13.94 -20.12 10.06
C VAL A 338 14.75 -18.94 9.57
N GLU A 339 14.06 -17.89 9.15
CA GLU A 339 14.66 -16.60 8.80
C GLU A 339 13.74 -15.47 9.30
N PHE A 340 14.28 -14.26 9.48
CA PHE A 340 13.45 -13.08 9.70
C PHE A 340 13.23 -12.32 8.39
N ALA A 341 11.96 -12.03 8.09
CA ALA A 341 11.61 -10.97 7.15
C ALA A 341 11.65 -9.64 7.91
N LEU A 342 12.82 -8.98 7.87
CA LEU A 342 13.06 -7.75 8.62
C LEU A 342 12.36 -6.55 7.98
N PRO A 343 11.66 -5.71 8.77
CA PRO A 343 11.17 -4.44 8.27
C PRO A 343 12.36 -3.51 7.99
N GLY A 344 12.19 -2.56 7.08
CA GLY A 344 13.26 -1.63 6.70
C GLY A 344 13.78 -0.81 7.88
N ASN A 345 12.90 -0.13 8.61
CA ASN A 345 13.26 0.70 9.76
C ASN A 345 12.53 0.24 11.02
N LEU A 346 13.31 -0.16 12.04
CA LEU A 346 12.81 -0.42 13.38
C LEU A 346 12.94 0.86 14.22
N THR A 347 11.91 1.20 14.99
CA THR A 347 11.92 2.38 15.87
C THR A 347 11.67 1.97 17.30
N GLU A 348 12.16 2.74 18.26
CA GLU A 348 11.95 2.45 19.68
C GLU A 348 10.45 2.40 20.03
N GLY A 349 10.03 1.38 20.77
CA GLY A 349 8.62 1.12 21.10
C GLY A 349 8.06 -0.11 20.38
N GLU A 350 6.77 -0.07 20.03
CA GLU A 350 6.06 -1.21 19.45
C GLU A 350 6.50 -1.46 18.00
N ASN A 351 6.95 -2.69 17.75
CA ASN A 351 7.30 -3.22 16.44
C ASN A 351 6.70 -4.62 16.29
N THR A 352 6.69 -5.12 15.06
CA THR A 352 6.35 -6.51 14.76
C THR A 352 7.48 -7.12 13.94
N LEU A 353 8.12 -8.16 14.48
CA LEU A 353 9.06 -8.98 13.71
C LEU A 353 8.27 -10.07 12.96
N THR A 354 8.71 -10.44 11.75
CA THR A 354 8.12 -11.57 11.02
C THR A 354 9.14 -12.68 10.90
N ALA A 355 8.93 -13.79 11.62
CA ALA A 355 9.71 -15.00 11.42
C ALA A 355 9.06 -15.86 10.33
N VAL A 356 9.86 -16.33 9.39
CA VAL A 356 9.45 -17.22 8.30
C VAL A 356 10.09 -18.57 8.55
N VAL A 357 9.27 -19.56 8.90
CA VAL A 357 9.67 -20.95 9.06
C VAL A 357 9.38 -21.69 7.76
N ASN A 358 10.36 -22.43 7.25
CA ASN A 358 10.22 -23.26 6.05
C ASN A 358 10.42 -24.73 6.40
N ASN A 359 9.81 -25.63 5.64
CA ASN A 359 10.14 -27.06 5.64
C ASN A 359 10.59 -27.50 4.24
N TYR A 360 11.90 -27.64 4.01
CA TYR A 360 12.47 -28.07 2.72
C TYR A 360 12.54 -29.60 2.55
N GLY A 361 12.12 -30.34 3.58
CA GLY A 361 12.14 -31.79 3.62
C GLY A 361 10.80 -32.38 3.21
N ARG A 362 10.51 -33.56 3.78
CA ARG A 362 9.21 -34.21 3.65
C ARG A 362 8.15 -33.41 4.42
N LEU A 363 6.92 -33.36 3.89
CA LEU A 363 5.75 -32.81 4.59
C LEU A 363 5.68 -33.39 6.03
N TYR A 364 5.47 -32.50 7.00
CA TYR A 364 5.35 -32.81 8.42
C TYR A 364 4.16 -32.02 8.98
N GLU A 365 3.12 -32.74 9.42
CA GLU A 365 1.83 -32.16 9.84
C GLU A 365 1.64 -32.17 11.37
N ASP A 366 2.62 -32.68 12.12
CA ASP A 366 2.61 -32.72 13.58
C ASP A 366 3.12 -31.41 14.20
N ASP A 367 3.00 -31.29 15.53
CA ASP A 367 3.40 -30.11 16.30
C ASP A 367 4.94 -30.00 16.44
N PHE A 368 5.46 -28.78 16.36
CA PHE A 368 6.84 -28.41 16.74
C PHE A 368 6.86 -26.99 17.33
N SER A 369 7.90 -26.63 18.09
CA SER A 369 7.97 -25.33 18.76
C SER A 369 8.82 -24.32 17.99
N VAL A 370 8.42 -23.05 18.01
CA VAL A 370 9.24 -21.93 17.55
C VAL A 370 9.48 -20.98 18.73
N LYS A 371 10.72 -20.52 18.90
CA LYS A 371 11.11 -19.58 19.95
C LYS A 371 11.83 -18.38 19.34
N VAL A 372 11.61 -17.19 19.89
CA VAL A 372 12.31 -15.97 19.48
C VAL A 372 12.88 -15.24 20.68
N PHE A 373 14.11 -14.78 20.53
CA PHE A 373 14.90 -14.09 21.55
C PHE A 373 15.38 -12.74 21.05
N VAL A 374 15.53 -11.79 21.97
CA VAL A 374 16.19 -10.50 21.77
C VAL A 374 17.20 -10.32 22.90
N ASP A 375 18.46 -10.06 22.58
CA ASP A 375 19.56 -9.93 23.56
C ASP A 375 19.52 -11.09 24.59
N GLU A 376 19.46 -12.33 24.09
CA GLU A 376 19.34 -13.58 24.86
C GLU A 376 18.03 -13.78 25.64
N SER A 377 17.15 -12.79 25.71
CA SER A 377 15.85 -12.89 26.41
C SER A 377 14.77 -13.45 25.49
N GLU A 378 14.09 -14.52 25.90
CA GLU A 378 12.94 -15.06 25.16
C GLU A 378 11.79 -14.06 25.18
N ILE A 379 11.31 -13.66 24.00
CA ILE A 379 10.18 -12.74 23.84
C ILE A 379 8.95 -13.44 23.26
N TYR A 380 9.10 -14.64 22.69
CA TYR A 380 8.05 -15.37 22.01
C TYR A 380 8.28 -16.88 22.05
N THR A 381 7.20 -17.63 22.25
CA THR A 381 7.16 -19.07 21.99
C THR A 381 5.77 -19.47 21.49
N GLU A 382 5.73 -20.33 20.47
CA GLU A 382 4.49 -20.89 19.93
C GLU A 382 4.71 -22.34 19.50
N VAL A 383 3.67 -23.16 19.66
CA VAL A 383 3.59 -24.49 19.05
C VAL A 383 2.89 -24.34 17.71
N VAL A 384 3.58 -24.75 16.64
CA VAL A 384 3.17 -24.56 15.26
C VAL A 384 2.90 -25.92 14.61
N ARG A 385 1.89 -25.94 13.74
CA ARG A 385 1.70 -26.99 12.73
C ARG A 385 1.90 -26.40 11.34
N MET A 386 2.58 -27.15 10.49
CA MET A 386 2.77 -26.82 9.09
C MET A 386 1.68 -27.48 8.25
N ASP A 387 1.11 -26.72 7.31
CA ASP A 387 0.25 -27.28 6.26
C ASP A 387 1.09 -27.61 5.01
N ALA A 388 0.44 -28.03 3.92
CA ALA A 388 1.14 -28.27 2.67
C ALA A 388 1.64 -26.99 1.94
N SER A 389 1.60 -25.81 2.57
CA SER A 389 2.41 -24.69 2.07
C SER A 389 3.90 -24.89 2.35
N GLY A 390 4.28 -25.66 3.38
CA GLY A 390 5.68 -25.75 3.82
C GLY A 390 6.29 -24.42 4.27
N ILE A 391 5.48 -23.37 4.44
CA ILE A 391 5.90 -22.03 4.89
C ILE A 391 4.96 -21.55 5.99
N LYS A 392 5.52 -21.16 7.14
CA LYS A 392 4.77 -20.49 8.20
C LYS A 392 5.36 -19.10 8.47
N LYS A 393 4.54 -18.07 8.37
CA LYS A 393 4.90 -16.71 8.79
C LYS A 393 4.30 -16.43 10.17
N LEU A 394 5.13 -16.02 11.12
CA LEU A 394 4.75 -15.70 12.49
C LEU A 394 4.98 -14.20 12.74
N ALA A 395 3.92 -13.49 13.12
CA ALA A 395 3.98 -12.09 13.51
C ALA A 395 4.26 -11.98 15.01
N ILE A 396 5.46 -11.53 15.36
CA ILE A 396 5.96 -11.48 16.73
C ILE A 396 5.93 -10.03 17.23
N PRO A 397 5.03 -9.67 18.16
CA PRO A 397 5.01 -8.34 18.74
C PRO A 397 6.26 -8.13 19.60
N TRP A 398 6.95 -7.01 19.40
CA TRP A 398 8.18 -6.68 20.11
C TRP A 398 8.19 -5.21 20.53
N ASN A 399 8.31 -4.94 21.83
CA ASN A 399 8.51 -3.59 22.35
C ASN A 399 10.02 -3.33 22.46
N ALA A 400 10.59 -2.71 21.43
CA ALA A 400 12.02 -2.53 21.24
C ALA A 400 12.58 -1.33 22.02
N MET A 401 13.81 -1.49 22.52
CA MET A 401 14.63 -0.38 23.02
C MET A 401 15.60 0.05 21.91
N SER A 402 15.89 1.35 21.83
CA SER A 402 16.85 1.89 20.85
C SER A 402 18.25 1.29 20.97
N GLY A 403 18.99 1.33 19.86
CA GLY A 403 20.34 0.78 19.72
C GLY A 403 20.39 -0.57 19.01
N THR A 404 21.60 -1.16 18.96
CA THR A 404 21.81 -2.48 18.36
C THR A 404 21.21 -3.58 19.25
N LYS A 405 20.49 -4.51 18.62
CA LYS A 405 19.82 -5.65 19.23
C LYS A 405 20.17 -6.92 18.48
N THR A 406 20.48 -7.99 19.20
CA THR A 406 20.68 -9.30 18.59
C THR A 406 19.36 -10.06 18.66
N ILE A 407 18.75 -10.31 17.50
CA ILE A 407 17.56 -11.15 17.37
C ILE A 407 17.97 -12.58 17.04
N LYS A 408 17.28 -13.55 17.63
CA LYS A 408 17.47 -14.97 17.35
C LYS A 408 16.12 -15.67 17.22
N ALA A 409 15.97 -16.52 16.22
CA ALA A 409 14.84 -17.44 16.10
C ALA A 409 15.35 -18.89 16.09
N GLU A 410 14.62 -19.77 16.74
CA GLU A 410 14.90 -21.20 16.81
C GLU A 410 13.63 -21.99 16.51
N VAL A 411 13.71 -22.96 15.62
CA VAL A 411 12.66 -23.94 15.34
C VAL A 411 13.10 -25.27 15.92
N ASP A 412 12.17 -25.96 16.57
CA ASP A 412 12.41 -27.21 17.28
C ASP A 412 13.68 -27.18 18.16
N ALA A 413 13.80 -26.16 19.01
CA ALA A 413 14.99 -25.93 19.83
C ALA A 413 15.38 -27.12 20.75
N GLU A 414 14.44 -28.02 21.04
CA GLU A 414 14.69 -29.22 21.84
C GLU A 414 15.09 -30.44 20.99
N ASN A 415 15.22 -30.27 19.68
CA ASN A 415 15.55 -31.30 18.69
C ASN A 415 14.63 -32.53 18.84
N ALA A 416 13.33 -32.28 19.07
CA ALA A 416 12.34 -33.31 19.33
C ALA A 416 11.90 -34.03 18.05
N VAL A 417 11.95 -33.34 16.92
CA VAL A 417 11.75 -33.84 15.58
C VAL A 417 13.13 -34.19 15.00
N LYS A 418 13.21 -35.30 14.27
CA LYS A 418 14.44 -35.68 13.58
C LYS A 418 14.39 -35.14 12.16
N GLU A 419 15.40 -34.36 11.79
CA GLU A 419 15.42 -33.64 10.52
C GLU A 419 16.53 -34.16 9.58
N SER A 420 16.48 -33.76 8.31
CA SER A 420 17.59 -34.06 7.38
C SER A 420 18.80 -33.16 7.60
N ASN A 421 18.59 -31.93 8.07
CA ASN A 421 19.60 -30.99 8.48
C ASN A 421 19.16 -30.36 9.81
N GLU A 422 20.07 -30.33 10.79
CA GLU A 422 19.82 -29.77 12.12
C GLU A 422 20.61 -28.45 12.33
N ASN A 423 21.20 -27.92 11.24
CA ASN A 423 22.11 -26.76 11.30
C ASN A 423 21.49 -25.47 10.75
N ASP A 424 20.23 -25.50 10.30
CA ASP A 424 19.49 -24.38 9.72
C ASP A 424 18.23 -24.01 10.49
N ASN A 425 17.99 -24.67 11.62
CA ASN A 425 16.86 -24.43 12.51
C ASN A 425 17.07 -23.18 13.39
N VAL A 426 18.22 -22.53 13.29
CA VAL A 426 18.59 -21.34 14.08
C VAL A 426 19.02 -20.19 13.17
N PHE A 427 18.41 -19.03 13.38
CA PHE A 427 18.81 -17.78 12.75
C PHE A 427 19.22 -16.75 13.79
N VAL A 428 20.32 -16.03 13.54
CA VAL A 428 20.80 -14.93 14.39
C VAL A 428 21.18 -13.75 13.51
N SER A 429 20.73 -12.55 13.88
CA SER A 429 21.14 -11.30 13.23
C SER A 429 21.17 -10.15 14.22
N ASP A 430 22.04 -9.19 13.99
CA ASP A 430 21.96 -7.89 14.64
C ASP A 430 21.05 -6.95 13.83
N VAL A 431 20.22 -6.19 14.54
CA VAL A 431 19.35 -5.15 13.98
C VAL A 431 19.54 -3.86 14.76
N TYR A 432 19.36 -2.72 14.09
CA TYR A 432 19.45 -1.40 14.74
C TYR A 432 18.05 -0.82 14.91
N VAL A 433 17.73 -0.41 16.15
CA VAL A 433 16.46 0.22 16.50
C VAL A 433 16.70 1.72 16.68
N LEU A 434 16.11 2.53 15.80
CA LEU A 434 16.23 3.98 15.82
C LEU A 434 15.57 4.55 17.08
N ARG A 435 16.21 5.53 17.71
CA ARG A 435 15.54 6.34 18.74
C ARG A 435 14.38 7.13 18.13
N LYS A 436 13.28 7.27 18.87
CA LYS A 436 12.15 8.12 18.49
C LYS A 436 12.58 9.54 18.11
N PRO A 437 11.79 10.26 17.29
CA PRO A 437 12.01 11.67 17.05
C PRO A 437 12.01 12.48 18.36
N ASP A 438 12.70 13.62 18.35
CA ASP A 438 12.78 14.54 19.50
C ASP A 438 12.82 15.98 18.97
N LEU A 439 11.67 16.62 18.81
CA LEU A 439 11.58 17.95 18.21
C LEU A 439 11.85 19.02 19.26
N SER A 440 12.80 19.89 18.94
CA SER A 440 13.07 21.10 19.69
C SER A 440 12.83 22.32 18.80
N VAL A 441 12.44 23.43 19.41
CA VAL A 441 12.21 24.69 18.71
C VAL A 441 13.02 25.81 19.35
N LYS A 442 13.44 26.76 18.52
CA LYS A 442 14.16 27.96 18.95
C LYS A 442 13.80 29.16 18.09
N ILE A 443 13.35 30.24 18.73
CA ILE A 443 13.04 31.49 18.06
C ILE A 443 14.35 32.27 17.83
N LEU A 444 14.60 32.66 16.59
CA LEU A 444 15.76 33.48 16.20
C LEU A 444 15.39 34.97 16.17
N THR A 445 16.38 35.82 15.88
CA THR A 445 16.18 37.28 15.86
C THR A 445 15.26 37.70 14.71
N PRO A 446 14.21 38.50 14.97
CA PRO A 446 13.33 39.02 13.93
C PRO A 446 14.06 39.85 12.88
N VAL A 447 13.63 39.74 11.63
CA VAL A 447 14.17 40.50 10.50
C VAL A 447 13.07 41.41 9.95
N ALA A 448 13.32 42.72 9.93
CA ALA A 448 12.36 43.68 9.37
C ALA A 448 12.18 43.43 7.86
N GLU A 449 10.94 43.31 7.41
CA GLU A 449 10.65 43.19 5.99
C GLU A 449 10.79 44.57 5.34
N THR A 450 11.87 44.80 4.56
CA THR A 450 12.03 46.07 3.84
C THR A 450 10.92 46.23 2.80
N ILE A 451 10.02 47.18 3.02
CA ILE A 451 9.05 47.62 2.00
C ILE A 451 9.84 48.12 0.78
N LYS A 452 9.84 47.38 -0.33
CA LYS A 452 10.21 47.95 -1.63
C LYS A 452 9.16 49.01 -1.96
N ALA A 453 9.50 50.28 -1.74
CA ALA A 453 8.66 51.40 -2.11
C ALA A 453 8.40 51.40 -3.62
N VAL A 454 7.26 50.87 -4.05
CA VAL A 454 6.73 51.11 -5.39
C VAL A 454 6.22 52.54 -5.39
N SER A 455 6.92 53.41 -6.12
CA SER A 455 6.50 54.79 -6.38
C SER A 455 5.13 54.78 -7.08
N VAL A 456 4.09 55.15 -6.35
CA VAL A 456 2.75 55.36 -6.92
C VAL A 456 2.78 56.66 -7.72
N SER A 457 2.92 56.57 -9.05
CA SER A 457 2.57 57.70 -9.93
C SER A 457 1.06 57.74 -10.09
N SER A 458 0.46 58.85 -9.67
CA SER A 458 -0.94 59.16 -9.90
C SER A 458 -1.24 59.28 -11.40
N THR A 459 -1.91 58.29 -11.99
CA THR A 459 -2.66 58.47 -13.24
C THR A 459 -4.12 58.14 -12.99
N ALA A 460 -4.95 59.17 -13.03
CA ALA A 460 -6.40 59.07 -12.98
C ALA A 460 -6.90 58.13 -14.08
N PHE A 461 -7.67 57.10 -13.72
CA PHE A 461 -8.37 56.26 -14.69
C PHE A 461 -9.85 56.61 -14.72
N SER A 462 -10.26 57.05 -15.91
CA SER A 462 -11.64 57.36 -16.31
C SER A 462 -12.51 56.10 -16.26
N ALA A 463 -13.75 56.26 -15.77
CA ALA A 463 -14.74 55.21 -15.76
C ALA A 463 -15.16 54.80 -17.19
N LYS A 464 -14.76 53.60 -17.62
CA LYS A 464 -15.41 52.85 -18.71
C LYS A 464 -15.13 51.35 -18.59
N GLY A 465 -16.22 50.60 -18.34
CA GLY A 465 -16.39 49.19 -18.72
C GLY A 465 -15.60 48.13 -17.95
N ILE A 466 -16.22 47.54 -16.92
CA ILE A 466 -15.80 46.23 -16.40
C ILE A 466 -16.34 45.17 -17.37
N THR A 467 -15.47 44.51 -18.14
CA THR A 467 -15.80 43.24 -18.79
C THR A 467 -15.66 42.12 -17.77
N LEU A 468 -16.80 41.54 -17.37
CA LEU A 468 -16.87 40.36 -16.52
C LEU A 468 -16.32 39.13 -17.26
N THR A 469 -15.53 38.32 -16.55
CA THR A 469 -15.07 37.02 -17.07
C THR A 469 -16.22 36.00 -17.05
N LEU A 470 -16.20 35.03 -17.98
CA LEU A 470 -17.24 34.01 -18.16
C LEU A 470 -17.60 33.26 -16.84
N ASN A 471 -16.64 33.06 -15.95
CA ASN A 471 -16.86 32.39 -14.65
C ASN A 471 -17.68 33.22 -13.65
N GLN A 472 -17.61 34.56 -13.71
CA GLN A 472 -18.39 35.43 -12.83
C GLN A 472 -19.85 35.59 -13.28
N VAL A 473 -20.10 35.49 -14.59
CA VAL A 473 -21.47 35.49 -15.15
C VAL A 473 -22.19 34.17 -14.84
N PHE A 474 -21.47 33.04 -14.88
CA PHE A 474 -22.02 31.74 -14.49
C PHE A 474 -22.41 31.68 -13.00
N ALA A 475 -21.61 32.27 -12.11
CA ALA A 475 -21.92 32.34 -10.69
C ALA A 475 -23.20 33.14 -10.41
N ILE A 476 -23.38 34.28 -11.10
CA ILE A 476 -24.58 35.13 -10.95
C ILE A 476 -25.82 34.44 -11.54
N MET A 477 -25.68 33.71 -12.66
CA MET A 477 -26.78 32.93 -13.26
C MET A 477 -27.18 31.73 -12.40
N LEU A 478 -26.23 31.07 -11.73
CA LEU A 478 -26.49 29.97 -10.79
C LEU A 478 -27.25 30.44 -9.55
N ILE A 479 -26.92 31.64 -9.04
CA ILE A 479 -27.61 32.28 -7.92
C ILE A 479 -29.07 32.62 -8.29
N LEU A 480 -29.30 33.18 -9.49
CA LEU A 480 -30.65 33.48 -9.98
C LEU A 480 -31.47 32.20 -10.25
N TRP A 481 -30.83 31.12 -10.69
CA TRP A 481 -31.46 29.81 -10.91
C TRP A 481 -31.85 29.13 -9.59
N LEU A 482 -30.99 29.19 -8.57
CA LEU A 482 -31.27 28.71 -7.22
C LEU A 482 -32.39 29.54 -6.55
N MET A 483 -32.43 30.85 -6.76
CA MET A 483 -33.54 31.72 -6.32
C MET A 483 -34.88 31.29 -6.92
N PHE A 484 -34.90 30.93 -8.21
CA PHE A 484 -36.12 30.49 -8.90
C PHE A 484 -36.65 29.14 -8.39
N ILE A 485 -35.74 28.23 -8.01
CA ILE A 485 -36.07 26.92 -7.41
C ILE A 485 -36.67 27.09 -6.00
N VAL A 486 -36.09 27.98 -5.17
CA VAL A 486 -36.60 28.27 -3.82
C VAL A 486 -37.98 28.93 -3.86
N ILE A 487 -38.22 29.83 -4.82
CA ILE A 487 -39.54 30.48 -5.01
C ILE A 487 -40.60 29.48 -5.50
N ARG A 488 -40.24 28.50 -6.35
CA ARG A 488 -41.15 27.44 -6.82
C ARG A 488 -41.51 26.41 -5.74
N ILE A 489 -40.61 26.14 -4.80
CA ILE A 489 -40.83 25.17 -3.70
C ILE A 489 -41.75 25.73 -2.60
N GLN A 490 -42.01 27.05 -2.58
CA GLN A 490 -42.97 27.64 -1.63
C GLN A 490 -44.41 27.13 -1.78
N ARG A 491 -44.74 26.45 -2.88
CA ARG A 491 -46.14 26.11 -3.18
C ARG A 491 -46.63 24.78 -2.60
N ASP A 492 -45.78 23.92 -2.01
CA ASP A 492 -46.24 22.57 -1.61
C ASP A 492 -45.71 21.95 -0.29
N ILE A 493 -45.00 22.68 0.58
CA ILE A 493 -44.49 22.08 1.84
C ILE A 493 -45.25 22.56 3.07
N LYS A 494 -46.06 21.66 3.64
CA LYS A 494 -46.81 21.83 4.88
C LYS A 494 -45.92 22.27 6.06
N LYS A 495 -46.47 23.20 6.84
CA LYS A 495 -45.89 23.86 8.03
C LYS A 495 -45.36 22.87 9.09
N LYS A 496 -44.14 22.36 8.92
CA LYS A 496 -43.33 21.76 10.01
C LYS A 496 -41.81 21.66 9.74
N LYS A 497 -41.32 22.01 8.54
CA LYS A 497 -39.87 22.04 8.21
C LYS A 497 -39.34 23.40 7.73
N PHE A 498 -40.15 24.46 7.84
CA PHE A 498 -39.78 25.83 7.47
C PHE A 498 -38.57 26.41 8.24
N PRO A 499 -38.33 26.12 9.54
CA PRO A 499 -37.23 26.76 10.26
C PRO A 499 -35.84 26.17 9.95
N VAL A 500 -35.74 24.98 9.34
CA VAL A 500 -34.43 24.33 9.06
C VAL A 500 -33.83 24.79 7.74
N VAL A 501 -34.66 25.02 6.72
CA VAL A 501 -34.21 25.52 5.40
C VAL A 501 -33.79 26.99 5.49
N VAL A 502 -34.48 27.79 6.30
CA VAL A 502 -34.10 29.19 6.59
C VAL A 502 -32.81 29.25 7.43
N LEU A 503 -32.60 28.31 8.36
CA LEU A 503 -31.36 28.26 9.15
C LEU A 503 -30.14 27.90 8.31
N ILE A 504 -30.27 26.96 7.37
CA ILE A 504 -29.18 26.62 6.42
C ILE A 504 -28.90 27.78 5.46
N PHE A 505 -29.94 28.52 5.03
CA PHE A 505 -29.79 29.73 4.21
C PHE A 505 -29.11 30.89 4.96
N VAL A 506 -29.42 31.09 6.25
CA VAL A 506 -28.77 32.10 7.11
C VAL A 506 -27.31 31.72 7.39
N ILE A 507 -27.00 30.43 7.54
CA ILE A 507 -25.62 29.96 7.74
C ILE A 507 -24.78 30.12 6.45
N LEU A 508 -25.35 29.83 5.26
CA LEU A 508 -24.67 30.05 3.97
C LEU A 508 -24.49 31.54 3.62
N CYS A 509 -25.43 32.40 4.00
CA CYS A 509 -25.26 33.86 3.86
C CYS A 509 -24.28 34.44 4.89
N ALA A 510 -24.21 33.90 6.11
CA ALA A 510 -23.27 34.37 7.12
C ALA A 510 -21.80 34.00 6.80
N THR A 511 -21.55 32.89 6.11
CA THR A 511 -20.19 32.52 5.67
C THR A 511 -19.65 33.34 4.50
N LEU A 512 -20.49 34.14 3.83
CA LEU A 512 -20.08 35.00 2.70
C LEU A 512 -20.10 36.51 3.02
N PHE A 513 -20.45 36.92 4.25
CA PHE A 513 -20.47 38.33 4.67
C PHE A 513 -19.42 38.72 5.73
N LEU A 514 -18.61 37.78 6.25
CA LEU A 514 -17.46 38.13 7.13
C LEU A 514 -16.19 38.55 6.37
N SER A 515 -16.32 38.99 5.11
CA SER A 515 -15.28 39.68 4.35
C SER A 515 -15.71 41.08 3.86
N ALA A 516 -16.82 41.63 4.35
CA ALA A 516 -17.22 42.99 3.99
C ALA A 516 -18.24 43.58 4.98
N CYS A 517 -17.78 44.08 6.12
CA CYS A 517 -18.51 45.09 6.88
C CYS A 517 -17.58 46.29 7.11
N VAL A 518 -17.59 47.21 6.15
CA VAL A 518 -17.23 48.61 6.39
C VAL A 518 -18.47 49.27 6.97
N ASP A 519 -18.54 49.38 8.30
CA ASP A 519 -19.48 50.30 8.93
C ASP A 519 -18.89 51.71 8.90
N LYS A 520 -19.57 52.60 8.18
CA LYS A 520 -19.42 54.04 8.31
C LYS A 520 -20.38 54.53 9.39
N HIS A 521 -19.88 55.20 10.42
CA HIS A 521 -20.46 56.44 10.95
C HIS A 521 -19.54 57.09 12.00
N PRO A 522 -19.75 58.39 12.30
CA PRO A 522 -19.03 59.54 11.79
C PRO A 522 -17.81 59.95 12.64
N ALA A 523 -17.03 60.89 12.10
CA ALA A 523 -15.89 61.51 12.77
C ALA A 523 -16.25 62.10 14.13
N GLU A 524 -15.56 61.64 15.17
CA GLU A 524 -15.19 62.46 16.32
C GLU A 524 -13.67 62.37 16.50
N GLN A 525 -13.11 63.55 16.71
CA GLN A 525 -11.70 63.86 16.71
C GLN A 525 -11.21 63.72 18.15
N GLU A 526 -10.53 62.63 18.48
CA GLU A 526 -9.68 62.56 19.67
C GLU A 526 -8.27 62.09 19.29
N THR A 527 -7.32 62.92 19.68
CA THR A 527 -5.87 62.74 19.51
C THR A 527 -5.39 61.53 20.31
N GLY A 528 -4.92 60.49 19.62
CA GLY A 528 -4.23 59.33 20.21
C GLY A 528 -3.14 58.84 19.25
N ALA A 529 -1.95 58.58 19.79
CA ALA A 529 -0.72 58.27 19.06
C ALA A 529 -0.92 57.17 17.98
N GLY A 530 -0.45 57.44 16.77
CA GLY A 530 -0.45 56.43 15.70
C GLY A 530 0.51 55.30 16.07
N THR A 531 -0.04 54.11 16.32
CA THR A 531 0.75 52.88 16.38
C THR A 531 1.20 52.54 14.96
N SER A 532 2.49 52.75 14.68
CA SER A 532 3.10 52.26 13.45
C SER A 532 3.05 50.73 13.48
N MET A 533 2.35 50.11 12.52
CA MET A 533 2.39 48.67 12.33
C MET A 533 3.66 48.30 11.56
N LEU A 534 4.42 47.35 12.07
CA LEU A 534 5.69 46.88 11.54
C LEU A 534 5.54 45.44 11.03
N SER A 535 6.10 45.17 9.86
CA SER A 535 6.15 43.84 9.25
C SER A 535 7.53 43.22 9.48
N TYR A 536 7.53 42.03 10.06
CA TYR A 536 8.75 41.28 10.39
C TYR A 536 8.62 39.82 9.96
N SER A 537 9.72 39.24 9.50
CA SER A 537 9.90 37.80 9.37
C SER A 537 10.53 37.28 10.67
N ILE A 538 9.93 36.26 11.28
CA ILE A 538 10.42 35.59 12.49
C ILE A 538 11.01 34.24 12.06
N PRO A 539 12.34 34.10 11.98
CA PRO A 539 12.95 32.81 11.71
C PRO A 539 12.83 31.93 12.96
N VAL A 540 12.30 30.73 12.80
CA VAL A 540 12.16 29.72 13.85
C VAL A 540 12.92 28.47 13.42
N GLU A 541 13.94 28.12 14.18
CA GLU A 541 14.71 26.89 14.00
C GLU A 541 13.96 25.74 14.67
N ILE A 542 13.81 24.63 13.95
CA ILE A 542 13.29 23.36 14.45
C ILE A 542 14.35 22.32 14.24
N LYS A 543 14.66 21.54 15.26
CA LYS A 543 15.66 20.48 15.19
C LYS A 543 15.08 19.18 15.71
N ASN A 544 15.32 18.08 14.99
CA ASN A 544 15.02 16.73 15.46
C ASN A 544 16.28 16.14 16.11
N GLU A 545 16.32 16.08 17.43
CA GLU A 545 17.43 15.51 18.21
C GLU A 545 17.38 13.98 18.31
N GLY A 546 16.32 13.36 17.75
CA GLY A 546 16.15 11.92 17.62
C GLY A 546 16.83 11.35 16.38
N GLU A 547 16.68 10.04 16.16
CA GLU A 547 17.24 9.35 14.99
C GLU A 547 16.17 9.04 13.92
N ALA A 548 14.94 8.75 14.35
CA ALA A 548 13.82 8.55 13.42
C ALA A 548 13.30 9.90 12.89
N ALA A 549 12.83 9.90 11.65
CA ALA A 549 12.19 11.05 11.03
C ALA A 549 10.86 11.41 11.72
N ALA A 550 10.61 12.71 11.88
CA ALA A 550 9.32 13.25 12.31
C ALA A 550 8.49 13.63 11.09
N MET A 551 7.24 13.16 11.02
CA MET A 551 6.37 13.31 9.85
C MET A 551 5.11 14.11 10.19
N ASN A 552 4.64 14.92 9.24
CA ASN A 552 3.32 15.56 9.23
C ASN A 552 2.95 16.33 10.52
N PHE A 553 3.85 17.16 11.01
CA PHE A 553 3.62 17.98 12.21
C PHE A 553 3.47 19.47 11.87
N GLU A 554 3.08 20.27 12.87
CA GLU A 554 2.85 21.71 12.70
C GLU A 554 3.78 22.54 13.59
N LEU A 555 4.29 23.64 13.05
CA LEU A 555 4.87 24.75 13.81
C LEU A 555 3.81 25.83 13.98
N SER A 556 3.54 26.24 15.23
CA SER A 556 2.65 27.36 15.55
C SER A 556 3.43 28.50 16.22
N LEU A 557 3.24 29.73 15.73
CA LEU A 557 3.77 30.95 16.33
C LEU A 557 2.64 31.76 16.96
N TYR A 558 2.85 32.16 18.21
CA TYR A 558 1.95 33.00 18.99
C TYR A 558 2.60 34.36 19.24
N VAL A 559 1.79 35.43 19.10
CA VAL A 559 2.16 36.81 19.41
C VAL A 559 1.25 37.27 20.55
N ASP A 560 1.85 37.65 21.68
CA ASP A 560 1.16 38.08 22.91
C ASP A 560 0.09 37.11 23.44
N GLY A 561 0.24 35.82 23.11
CA GLY A 561 -0.68 34.75 23.51
C GLY A 561 -1.76 34.43 22.49
N GLU A 562 -1.88 35.18 21.38
CA GLU A 562 -2.76 34.86 20.26
C GLU A 562 -2.00 34.09 19.17
N LYS A 563 -2.61 33.03 18.62
CA LYS A 563 -2.00 32.24 17.55
C LYS A 563 -1.98 33.07 16.26
N SER A 564 -0.79 33.38 15.77
CA SER A 564 -0.58 34.25 14.60
C SER A 564 -0.39 33.44 13.32
N VAL A 565 0.52 32.46 13.33
CA VAL A 565 0.89 31.66 12.14
C VAL A 565 0.92 30.18 12.50
N THR A 566 0.48 29.33 11.57
CA THR A 566 0.67 27.87 11.63
C THR A 566 1.25 27.40 10.30
N LYS A 567 2.35 26.65 10.36
CA LYS A 567 3.05 26.08 9.21
C LYS A 567 3.06 24.56 9.34
N LYS A 568 2.65 23.85 8.28
CA LYS A 568 2.78 22.38 8.19
C LYS A 568 4.20 22.04 7.76
N ILE A 569 4.76 21.00 8.38
CA ILE A 569 6.05 20.41 8.04
C ILE A 569 5.76 18.95 7.70
N ASP A 570 6.12 18.57 6.48
CA ASP A 570 5.82 17.23 5.98
C ASP A 570 6.79 16.20 6.57
N GLU A 571 8.08 16.54 6.67
CA GLU A 571 9.13 15.65 7.16
C GLU A 571 10.30 16.44 7.75
N LEU A 572 10.90 15.91 8.82
CA LEU A 572 12.19 16.33 9.35
C LEU A 572 12.99 15.11 9.81
N GLU A 573 14.05 14.80 9.06
CA GLU A 573 14.95 13.67 9.31
C GLU A 573 15.62 13.75 10.70
N GLY A 574 16.00 12.59 11.24
CA GLY A 574 16.70 12.50 12.51
C GLY A 574 18.06 13.18 12.48
N GLY A 575 18.37 13.97 13.52
CA GLY A 575 19.62 14.73 13.62
C GLY A 575 19.65 16.04 12.82
N GLU A 576 18.67 16.26 11.94
CA GLU A 576 18.61 17.43 11.07
C GLU A 576 17.85 18.61 11.72
N PHE A 577 18.03 19.79 11.12
CA PHE A 577 17.30 20.99 11.50
C PHE A 577 16.85 21.77 10.26
N ILE A 578 15.75 22.51 10.42
CA ILE A 578 15.22 23.43 9.42
C ILE A 578 14.96 24.79 10.07
N THR A 579 14.93 25.86 9.25
CA THR A 579 14.53 27.19 9.70
C THR A 579 13.34 27.65 8.87
N GLU A 580 12.22 27.92 9.55
CA GLU A 580 11.01 28.44 8.92
C GLU A 580 10.89 29.94 9.20
N GLU A 581 10.70 30.72 8.14
CA GLU A 581 10.48 32.16 8.23
C GLU A 581 8.99 32.47 8.30
N LEU A 582 8.53 32.96 9.46
CA LEU A 582 7.12 33.24 9.72
C LEU A 582 6.86 34.76 9.72
N SER A 583 6.12 35.25 8.74
CA SER A 583 5.75 36.68 8.65
C SER A 583 4.69 37.06 9.68
N ILE A 584 4.92 38.16 10.41
CA ILE A 584 3.98 38.76 11.36
C ILE A 584 3.83 40.27 11.12
N VAL A 585 2.72 40.83 11.61
CA VAL A 585 2.50 42.27 11.69
C VAL A 585 2.20 42.64 13.14
N VAL A 586 3.02 43.51 13.72
CA VAL A 586 2.95 43.93 15.13
C VAL A 586 3.00 45.44 15.26
N ALA A 587 2.55 46.00 16.38
CA ALA A 587 2.76 47.41 16.65
C ALA A 587 4.22 47.65 17.09
N GLU A 588 4.67 48.90 17.04
CA GLU A 588 5.94 49.28 17.68
C GLU A 588 5.89 49.01 19.19
N GLY A 589 6.95 48.37 19.71
CA GLY A 589 7.10 48.08 21.13
C GLY A 589 7.34 46.60 21.45
N LYS A 590 7.17 46.25 22.73
CA LYS A 590 7.50 44.93 23.26
C LYS A 590 6.39 43.92 23.00
N HIS A 591 6.74 42.84 22.32
CA HIS A 591 5.84 41.73 22.03
C HIS A 591 6.45 40.39 22.46
N ARG A 592 5.64 39.54 23.06
CA ARG A 592 6.02 38.19 23.49
C ARG A 592 5.76 37.20 22.37
N MET A 593 6.81 36.56 21.88
CA MET A 593 6.76 35.50 20.88
C MET A 593 6.80 34.15 21.57
N ARG A 594 5.92 33.22 21.20
CA ARG A 594 5.99 31.82 21.63
C ARG A 594 5.82 30.90 20.42
N ALA A 595 6.82 30.08 20.15
CA ALA A 595 6.78 29.07 19.11
C ALA A 595 6.52 27.71 19.76
N VAL A 596 5.66 26.90 19.14
CA VAL A 596 5.33 25.54 19.60
C VAL A 596 5.35 24.60 18.41
N VAL A 597 6.18 23.56 18.46
CA VAL A 597 6.26 22.50 17.47
C VAL A 597 5.45 21.28 17.91
N ASP A 598 4.74 20.66 16.97
CA ASP A 598 3.85 19.51 17.19
C ASP A 598 2.84 19.71 18.33
N GLU A 599 2.19 20.88 18.38
CA GLU A 599 1.22 21.22 19.44
C GLU A 599 0.04 20.23 19.54
N LYS A 600 -0.28 19.54 18.44
CA LYS A 600 -1.36 18.54 18.39
C LYS A 600 -0.95 17.16 18.87
N GLU A 601 0.31 16.99 19.28
CA GLU A 601 0.90 15.74 19.73
C GLU A 601 0.80 14.60 18.70
N VAL A 602 1.03 14.91 17.42
CA VAL A 602 0.95 13.93 16.31
C VAL A 602 2.18 13.02 16.31
N VAL A 603 3.36 13.55 16.62
CA VAL A 603 4.63 12.80 16.57
C VAL A 603 4.89 12.13 17.93
N LYS A 604 5.16 10.82 17.95
CA LYS A 604 5.49 10.15 19.22
C LYS A 604 6.96 10.39 19.60
N GLU A 605 7.18 11.48 20.33
CA GLU A 605 8.53 11.96 20.65
C GLU A 605 9.15 11.31 21.91
N PHE A 606 10.47 11.43 22.04
CA PHE A 606 11.21 11.02 23.24
C PHE A 606 10.91 11.93 24.44
N ARG A 607 10.86 13.25 24.20
CA ARG A 607 10.57 14.30 25.19
C ARG A 607 9.70 15.39 24.54
N ARG A 608 9.06 16.20 25.37
CA ARG A 608 8.08 17.23 24.95
C ARG A 608 8.32 18.61 25.56
N ASP A 609 9.25 18.69 26.51
CA ASP A 609 9.56 19.90 27.26
C ASP A 609 10.39 20.92 26.47
N ASN A 610 10.97 20.50 25.35
CA ASN A 610 11.72 21.29 24.38
C ASN A 610 10.89 21.72 23.15
N ASN A 611 9.61 21.33 23.07
CA ASN A 611 8.74 21.64 21.94
C ASN A 611 8.24 23.09 21.93
N ALA A 612 8.59 23.91 22.93
CA ALA A 612 8.18 25.30 22.98
C ALA A 612 9.33 26.21 23.40
N ASP A 613 9.43 27.35 22.71
CA ASP A 613 10.34 28.44 23.06
C ASP A 613 9.54 29.74 23.19
N GLU A 614 9.94 30.60 24.12
CA GLU A 614 9.27 31.87 24.40
C GLU A 614 10.29 32.98 24.66
N ILE A 615 10.19 34.06 23.91
CA ILE A 615 11.10 35.21 23.98
C ILE A 615 10.34 36.51 23.75
N THR A 616 10.77 37.61 24.38
CA THR A 616 10.20 38.94 24.15
C THR A 616 11.15 39.78 23.32
N PHE A 617 10.67 40.33 22.21
CA PHE A 617 11.41 41.29 21.39
C PHE A 617 10.78 42.69 21.50
N ASP A 618 11.59 43.71 21.26
CA ASP A 618 11.18 45.11 21.10
C ASP A 618 11.28 45.42 19.60
N PHE A 619 10.15 45.62 18.93
CA PHE A 619 10.03 45.70 17.47
C PHE A 619 10.04 47.12 16.94
#